data_AF-B0K5T0-F1
#
_entry.id   AF-B0K5T0-F1
#
_cell.length_a   1.000
_cell.length_b   1.000
_cell.length_c   1.000
_cell.angle_alpha   90.00
_cell.angle_beta   90.00
_cell.angle_gamma   90.00
#
_symmetry.space_group_name_H-M   'P 1'
#
loop_
_entity.id
_entity.type
_entity.pdbx_description
1 polymer ?
#
loop_
_entity_poly.entity_id
_entity_poly.type
_entity_poly.pdbx_seq_one_letter_code
_entity_poly.pdbx_strand_id
1 'polypeptide(L)'
;MNILTVLRMYLSTFFVQNYIPLFVQKYIDFYTSSQNSTFEPAWHCPSLLHACYLGLWFDLAEGRIIRRCAHNYCERLFYADKPNKRFCSEECRNKANRLTHYYRQKEKASS
;
A
#
# COMPACT_ATOMS: atom_id res chain seq x y z
N MET A 1 -0.74 5.82 -25.36
CA MET A 1 -1.17 6.14 -23.98
C MET A 1 -2.68 6.31 -24.00
N ASN A 2 -3.41 5.63 -23.11
CA ASN A 2 -4.88 5.60 -23.14
C ASN A 2 -5.44 6.70 -22.22
N ILE A 3 -6.44 7.44 -22.67
CA ILE A 3 -7.07 8.57 -21.94
C ILE A 3 -7.62 8.13 -20.59
N LEU A 4 -8.10 6.89 -20.50
CA LEU A 4 -8.57 6.26 -19.27
C LEU A 4 -7.45 6.10 -18.22
N THR A 5 -6.20 5.89 -18.64
CA THR A 5 -5.07 5.76 -17.72
C THR A 5 -4.69 7.11 -17.14
N VAL A 6 -4.74 8.17 -17.96
CA VAL A 6 -4.47 9.56 -17.53
C VAL A 6 -5.55 10.05 -16.59
N LEU A 7 -6.82 9.80 -16.89
CA LEU A 7 -7.96 10.13 -16.03
C LEU A 7 -7.92 9.38 -14.68
N ARG A 8 -7.52 8.11 -14.66
CA ARG A 8 -7.37 7.34 -13.42
C ARG A 8 -6.22 7.88 -12.56
N MET A 9 -5.11 8.30 -13.18
CA MET A 9 -4.01 8.99 -12.51
C MET A 9 -4.50 10.33 -11.94
N TYR A 10 -5.12 11.18 -12.76
CA TYR A 10 -5.62 12.49 -12.35
C TYR A 10 -6.68 12.42 -11.25
N LEU A 11 -7.61 11.47 -11.31
CA LEU A 11 -8.64 11.32 -10.27
C LEU A 11 -8.05 10.77 -8.96
N SER A 12 -7.04 9.89 -9.03
CA SER A 12 -6.32 9.41 -7.85
C SER A 12 -5.47 10.50 -7.20
N THR A 13 -4.75 11.30 -7.99
CA THR A 13 -3.95 12.42 -7.48
C THR A 13 -4.86 13.54 -6.96
N PHE A 14 -5.97 13.84 -7.63
CA PHE A 14 -6.90 14.88 -7.20
C PHE A 14 -7.57 14.54 -5.87
N PHE A 15 -7.96 13.28 -5.63
CA PHE A 15 -8.54 12.84 -4.36
C PHE A 15 -7.51 12.85 -3.22
N VAL A 16 -6.28 12.44 -3.50
CA VAL A 16 -5.14 12.48 -2.55
C VAL A 16 -4.66 13.90 -2.27
N GLN A 17 -4.75 14.81 -3.24
CA GLN A 17 -4.32 16.22 -3.10
C GLN A 17 -5.42 17.16 -2.59
N ASN A 18 -6.69 16.76 -2.54
CA ASN A 18 -7.78 17.63 -2.08
C ASN A 18 -8.54 17.13 -0.85
N TYR A 19 -8.66 15.81 -0.60
CA TYR A 19 -9.45 15.29 0.53
C TYR A 19 -8.61 14.81 1.73
N ILE A 20 -7.49 14.13 1.46
CA ILE A 20 -6.51 13.72 2.48
C ILE A 20 -5.87 14.93 3.20
N PRO A 21 -5.54 16.07 2.53
CA PRO A 21 -4.92 17.19 3.21
C PRO A 21 -5.84 17.83 4.24
N LEU A 22 -7.16 17.86 4.04
CA LEU A 22 -8.05 18.51 5.02
C LEU A 22 -8.08 17.82 6.40
N PHE A 23 -7.83 16.50 6.45
CA PHE A 23 -7.72 15.76 7.70
C PHE A 23 -6.30 15.83 8.30
N VAL A 24 -5.28 15.73 7.45
CA VAL A 24 -3.85 15.77 7.87
C VAL A 24 -3.46 17.17 8.33
N GLN A 25 -3.84 18.20 7.61
CA GLN A 25 -3.37 19.58 7.79
C GLN A 25 -3.97 20.28 9.01
N LYS A 26 -4.96 19.66 9.68
CA LYS A 26 -5.51 20.16 10.96
C LYS A 26 -4.75 19.61 12.19
N TYR A 27 -4.02 18.50 12.03
CA TYR A 27 -3.45 17.77 13.16
C TYR A 27 -1.98 17.38 12.99
N ILE A 28 -1.49 17.32 11.76
CA ILE A 28 -0.12 16.98 11.41
C ILE A 28 0.55 18.25 10.88
N ASP A 29 1.45 18.79 11.68
CA ASP A 29 2.20 19.99 11.34
C ASP A 29 3.64 19.63 10.98
N PHE A 30 4.14 20.25 9.92
CA PHE A 30 5.56 20.20 9.58
C PHE A 30 6.24 21.43 10.18
N TYR A 31 7.28 21.21 10.98
CA TYR A 31 8.00 22.28 11.66
C TYR A 31 9.50 22.00 11.65
N THR A 32 10.30 23.06 11.79
CA THR A 32 11.74 22.93 12.03
C THR A 32 11.97 22.79 13.52
N SER A 33 12.44 21.63 13.96
CA SER A 33 12.85 21.44 15.36
C SER A 33 14.31 21.85 15.52
N SER A 34 14.62 22.64 16.55
CA SER A 34 15.98 22.94 16.95
C SER A 34 16.40 21.90 17.99
N GLN A 35 17.03 20.82 17.55
CA GLN A 35 17.78 19.94 18.46
C GLN A 35 19.27 20.23 18.28
N ASN A 36 20.00 20.43 19.37
CA ASN A 36 21.46 20.57 19.36
C ASN A 36 22.02 21.62 18.37
N SER A 37 21.40 22.80 18.26
CA SER A 37 21.81 23.90 17.36
C SER A 37 21.73 23.62 15.85
N THR A 38 21.14 22.49 15.44
CA THR A 38 20.77 22.21 14.05
C THR A 38 19.26 22.28 13.87
N PHE A 39 18.82 22.99 12.83
CA PHE A 39 17.41 23.02 12.43
C PHE A 39 17.11 21.79 11.57
N GLU A 40 16.36 20.85 12.12
CA GLU A 40 15.96 19.63 11.42
C GLU A 40 14.47 19.65 11.10
N PRO A 41 14.09 19.26 9.87
CA PRO A 41 12.69 19.12 9.50
C PRO A 41 12.05 17.98 10.28
N ALA A 42 10.94 18.26 10.97
CA ALA A 42 10.23 17.31 11.81
C ALA A 42 8.73 17.34 11.52
N TRP A 43 8.09 16.18 11.71
CA TRP A 43 6.64 16.03 11.65
C TRP A 43 6.07 15.93 13.06
N HIS A 44 5.09 16.76 13.39
CA HIS A 44 4.31 16.62 14.61
C HIS A 44 3.15 15.67 14.33
N CYS A 45 3.09 14.55 15.06
CA CYS A 45 2.00 13.57 14.95
C CYS A 45 1.38 13.38 16.34
N PRO A 46 0.19 13.94 16.62
CA PRO A 46 -0.39 13.96 17.97
C PRO A 46 -0.88 12.59 18.44
N SER A 47 -1.02 11.61 17.55
CA SER A 47 -1.28 10.22 17.92
C SER A 47 -0.63 9.25 16.95
N LEU A 48 -0.51 7.99 17.39
CA LEU A 48 -0.02 6.90 16.56
C LEU A 48 -0.86 6.74 15.27
N LEU A 49 -2.17 6.96 15.36
CA LEU A 49 -3.06 6.88 14.20
C LEU A 49 -2.70 7.92 13.13
N HIS A 50 -2.38 9.14 13.54
CA HIS A 50 -1.92 10.19 12.62
C HIS A 50 -0.58 9.82 11.96
N ALA A 51 0.35 9.25 12.73
CA ALA A 51 1.63 8.77 12.18
C ALA A 51 1.43 7.63 11.17
N CYS A 52 0.53 6.68 11.44
CA CYS A 52 0.18 5.62 10.50
C CYS A 52 -0.43 6.18 9.20
N TYR A 53 -1.30 7.19 9.32
CA TYR A 53 -1.91 7.83 8.17
C TYR A 53 -0.88 8.59 7.32
N LEU A 54 0.05 9.31 7.97
CA LEU A 54 1.15 9.99 7.30
C LEU A 54 2.06 8.99 6.56
N GLY A 55 2.39 7.85 7.18
CA GLY A 55 3.15 6.78 6.53
C GLY A 55 2.44 6.22 5.29
N LEU A 56 1.14 5.94 5.42
CA LEU A 56 0.32 5.49 4.28
C LEU A 56 0.29 6.54 3.16
N TRP A 57 0.22 7.83 3.52
CA TRP A 57 0.25 8.90 2.53
C TRP A 57 1.58 8.95 1.79
N PHE A 58 2.72 8.81 2.48
CA PHE A 58 4.02 8.73 1.83
C PHE A 58 4.12 7.53 0.89
N ASP A 59 3.63 6.37 1.31
CA ASP A 59 3.61 5.18 0.44
C ASP A 59 2.79 5.42 -0.84
N LEU A 60 1.65 6.09 -0.72
CA LEU A 60 0.80 6.44 -1.87
C LEU A 60 1.44 7.53 -2.76
N ALA A 61 2.06 8.55 -2.16
CA ALA A 61 2.74 9.64 -2.87
C ALA A 61 3.96 9.15 -3.65
N GLU A 62 4.69 8.17 -3.11
CA GLU A 62 5.79 7.49 -3.81
C GLU A 62 5.30 6.49 -4.87
N GLY A 63 3.99 6.30 -5.02
CA GLY A 63 3.40 5.36 -5.98
C GLY A 63 3.61 3.90 -5.61
N ARG A 64 3.87 3.59 -4.33
CA ARG A 64 4.01 2.21 -3.87
C ARG A 64 2.67 1.50 -3.94
N ILE A 65 2.68 0.30 -4.50
CA ILE A 65 1.46 -0.48 -4.70
C ILE A 65 1.28 -1.41 -3.51
N ILE A 66 0.29 -1.12 -2.67
CA ILE A 66 -0.11 -2.00 -1.57
C ILE A 66 -1.12 -3.02 -2.10
N ARG A 67 -0.90 -4.32 -1.83
CA ARG A 67 -1.77 -5.41 -2.26
C ARG A 67 -2.12 -6.35 -1.11
N ARG A 68 -3.27 -7.01 -1.22
CA ARG A 68 -3.62 -8.17 -0.40
C ARG A 68 -3.03 -9.43 -1.04
N CYS A 69 -2.48 -10.33 -0.21
CA CYS A 69 -1.97 -11.61 -0.67
C CYS A 69 -3.08 -12.44 -1.34
N ALA A 70 -2.78 -13.08 -2.48
CA ALA A 70 -3.72 -13.91 -3.22
C ALA A 70 -3.88 -15.34 -2.67
N HIS A 71 -3.16 -15.71 -1.61
CA HIS A 71 -3.34 -17.01 -0.97
C HIS A 71 -4.56 -16.96 -0.04
N ASN A 72 -5.54 -17.86 -0.24
CA ASN A 72 -6.84 -17.81 0.46
C ASN A 72 -6.75 -17.74 1.99
N TYR A 73 -5.70 -18.31 2.59
CA TYR A 73 -5.51 -18.31 4.05
C TYR A 73 -4.57 -17.19 4.54
N CYS A 74 -4.14 -16.29 3.65
CA CYS A 74 -3.27 -15.17 3.98
C CYS A 74 -3.99 -13.84 3.73
N GLU A 75 -4.29 -13.12 4.80
CA GLU A 75 -4.96 -11.81 4.73
C GLU A 75 -3.98 -10.63 4.79
N ARG A 76 -2.67 -10.89 4.73
CA ARG A 76 -1.65 -9.86 4.87
C ARG A 76 -1.67 -8.89 3.69
N LEU A 77 -1.58 -7.60 4.01
CA LEU A 77 -1.20 -6.55 3.08
C LEU A 77 0.32 -6.51 2.92
N PHE A 78 0.81 -6.22 1.72
CA PHE A 78 2.24 -6.13 1.44
C PHE A 78 2.52 -5.11 0.31
N TYR A 79 3.73 -4.57 0.30
CA TYR A 79 4.23 -3.74 -0.80
C TYR A 79 4.64 -4.60 -1.99
N ALA A 80 4.09 -4.30 -3.15
CA ALA A 80 4.35 -5.00 -4.38
C ALA A 80 5.43 -4.27 -5.20
N ASP A 81 6.67 -4.76 -5.12
CA ASP A 81 7.81 -4.23 -5.90
C ASP A 81 7.62 -4.38 -7.42
N LYS A 82 6.70 -5.27 -7.84
CA LYS A 82 6.39 -5.55 -9.24
C LYS A 82 4.88 -5.51 -9.45
N PRO A 83 4.39 -4.99 -10.60
CA PRO A 83 2.96 -4.88 -10.89
C PRO A 83 2.23 -6.22 -10.92
N ASN A 84 2.94 -7.32 -11.17
CA ASN A 84 2.38 -8.67 -11.23
C ASN A 84 2.65 -9.50 -9.96
N LYS A 85 3.23 -8.91 -8.91
CA LYS A 85 3.43 -9.61 -7.63
C LYS A 85 2.06 -9.81 -6.96
N ARG A 86 1.67 -11.07 -6.74
CA ARG A 86 0.36 -11.48 -6.18
C ARG A 86 0.45 -12.02 -4.76
N PHE A 87 1.63 -12.46 -4.33
CA PHE A 87 1.83 -13.10 -3.03
C PHE A 87 2.80 -12.29 -2.19
N CYS A 88 2.55 -12.22 -0.89
CA CYS A 88 3.42 -11.49 0.04
C CYS A 88 4.78 -12.17 0.22
N SER A 89 4.84 -13.49 0.08
CA SER A 89 6.05 -14.29 0.20
C SER A 89 6.08 -15.44 -0.80
N GLU A 90 7.29 -15.98 -1.00
CA GLU A 90 7.53 -17.18 -1.79
C GLU A 90 6.79 -18.40 -1.24
N GLU A 91 6.71 -18.51 0.08
CA GLU A 91 5.96 -19.57 0.76
C GLU A 91 4.47 -19.53 0.42
N CYS A 92 3.86 -18.34 0.43
CA CYS A 92 2.44 -18.19 0.07
C CYS A 92 2.20 -18.57 -1.39
N ARG A 93 3.13 -18.20 -2.28
CA ARG A 93 3.08 -18.59 -3.68
C ARG A 93 3.10 -20.12 -3.83
N ASN A 94 4.05 -20.79 -3.16
CA ASN A 94 4.21 -22.24 -3.27
C ASN A 94 3.04 -23.02 -2.65
N LYS A 95 2.52 -22.56 -1.51
CA LYS A 95 1.31 -23.14 -0.90
C LYS A 95 0.10 -23.01 -1.83
N ALA A 96 -0.13 -21.84 -2.41
CA ALA A 96 -1.23 -21.62 -3.36
C ALA A 96 -1.10 -22.50 -4.61
N ASN A 97 0.11 -22.63 -5.16
CA ASN A 97 0.39 -23.47 -6.33
C ASN A 97 0.14 -24.96 -6.04
N ARG A 98 0.60 -25.47 -4.90
CA ARG A 98 0.36 -26.87 -4.46
C ARG A 98 -1.13 -27.16 -4.32
N LEU A 99 -1.87 -26.26 -3.69
CA LEU A 99 -3.32 -26.40 -3.50
C LEU A 99 -4.05 -26.44 -4.85
N THR A 100 -3.69 -25.53 -5.76
CA THR A 100 -4.26 -25.48 -7.11
C THR A 100 -3.97 -26.77 -7.89
N HIS A 101 -2.76 -27.30 -7.78
CA HIS A 101 -2.38 -28.57 -8.41
C HIS A 101 -3.22 -29.74 -7.86
N TYR A 102 -3.37 -29.84 -6.53
CA TYR A 102 -4.18 -30.88 -5.89
C TYR A 102 -5.62 -30.90 -6.40
N TYR A 103 -6.29 -29.74 -6.45
CA TYR A 103 -7.68 -29.67 -6.92
C TYR A 103 -7.83 -30.07 -8.39
N ARG A 104 -6.89 -29.65 -9.26
CA ARG A 104 -6.89 -30.07 -10.68
C ARG A 104 -6.77 -31.57 -10.85
N GLN A 105 -5.96 -32.24 -10.03
CA GLN A 105 -5.82 -33.70 -10.09
C GLN A 105 -7.09 -34.39 -9.58
N LYS A 106 -7.71 -33.86 -8.52
CA LYS A 106 -8.97 -34.37 -7.99
C LYS A 106 -10.12 -34.25 -8.99
N GLU A 107 -10.23 -33.13 -9.70
CA GLU A 107 -11.21 -32.91 -10.77
C GLU A 107 -11.03 -33.92 -11.91
N LYS A 108 -9.78 -34.15 -12.35
CA LYS A 108 -9.47 -35.16 -13.36
C LYS A 108 -9.81 -36.58 -12.93
N ALA A 109 -9.62 -36.91 -11.65
CA ALA A 109 -9.94 -38.23 -11.11
C ALA A 109 -11.45 -38.46 -10.91
N SER A 110 -12.27 -37.40 -10.98
CA SER A 110 -13.73 -37.46 -10.83
C SER A 110 -14.49 -37.28 -12.16
N SER A 111 -13.76 -37.05 -13.26
CA SER A 111 -14.28 -36.99 -14.64
C SER A 111 -14.03 -38.32 -15.35
#